data_AF-A0A075GSD1-F1
#
_entry.id   AF-A0A075GSD1-F1
#
_cell.length_a   1.000
_cell.length_b   1.000
_cell.length_c   1.000
_cell.angle_alpha   90.00
_cell.angle_beta   90.00
_cell.angle_gamma   90.00
#
_symmetry.space_group_name_H-M   'P 1'
#
loop_
_entity.id
_entity.type
_entity.pdbx_description
1 polymer ?
#
loop_
_entity_poly.entity_id
_entity_poly.type
_entity_poly.pdbx_seq_one_letter_code
_entity_poly.pdbx_strand_id
1 'polypeptide(L)'
;MLAIFDVEGVLYDAEYLPLLAEKVNKENQIWEITKKGIEGKIDWVEGLKERVHLLNGIDYNTCVEVANSLPIMTGAKEACLALKNAGWKIMAVSGGFTIITDRLKKELCLDFVFSNELVFKDGKLDDVIVNVDADKAKAAMIKVNEWNEKKEIL
;
A
#
# COMPACT_ATOMS: atom_id res chain seq x y z
N MET A 1 14.48 9.01 15.93
CA MET A 1 14.02 7.60 15.85
C MET A 1 12.87 7.53 14.88
N LEU A 2 12.87 6.49 14.05
CA LEU A 2 11.96 6.31 12.93
C LEU A 2 11.38 4.90 12.97
N ALA A 3 10.06 4.78 12.90
CA ALA A 3 9.38 3.53 12.61
C ALA A 3 8.95 3.51 11.14
N ILE A 4 9.20 2.39 10.45
CA ILE A 4 8.81 2.18 9.06
C ILE A 4 7.91 0.95 9.01
N PHE A 5 6.71 1.10 8.49
CA PHE A 5 5.73 0.02 8.39
C PHE A 5 5.44 -0.34 6.93
N ASP A 6 5.12 -1.62 6.71
CA ASP A 6 4.31 -2.00 5.56
C ASP A 6 2.84 -1.59 5.80
N VAL A 7 1.98 -1.71 4.80
CA VAL A 7 0.58 -1.29 4.86
C VAL A 7 -0.37 -2.47 4.85
N GLU A 8 -0.47 -3.20 3.74
CA GLU A 8 -1.40 -4.33 3.60
C GLU A 8 -0.87 -5.52 4.41
N GLY A 9 -1.75 -6.18 5.16
CA GLY A 9 -1.39 -7.21 6.14
C GLY A 9 -0.64 -6.70 7.39
N VAL A 10 -0.45 -5.39 7.55
CA VAL A 10 0.29 -4.79 8.70
C VAL A 10 -0.47 -3.64 9.36
N LEU A 11 -0.76 -2.57 8.61
CA LEU A 11 -1.56 -1.43 9.10
C LEU A 11 -3.03 -1.51 8.65
N TYR A 12 -3.28 -2.17 7.51
CA TYR A 12 -4.59 -2.66 7.11
C TYR A 12 -4.66 -4.17 7.31
N ASP A 13 -5.81 -4.65 7.77
CA ASP A 13 -6.14 -6.08 7.84
C ASP A 13 -6.84 -6.53 6.56
N ALA A 14 -6.20 -6.28 5.42
CA ALA A 14 -6.74 -6.54 4.09
C ALA A 14 -5.67 -6.44 3.01
N GLU A 15 -6.00 -6.99 1.85
CA GLU A 15 -5.36 -6.74 0.56
C GLU A 15 -6.37 -6.05 -0.36
N TYR A 16 -6.02 -4.88 -0.90
CA TYR A 16 -6.95 -4.01 -1.62
C TYR A 16 -7.35 -4.55 -3.00
N LEU A 17 -6.40 -5.02 -3.82
CA LEU A 17 -6.74 -5.52 -5.16
C LEU A 17 -7.67 -6.75 -5.11
N PRO A 18 -7.45 -7.75 -4.24
CA PRO A 18 -8.40 -8.84 -4.09
C PRO A 18 -9.80 -8.39 -3.67
N LEU A 19 -9.91 -7.44 -2.72
CA LEU A 19 -11.22 -6.89 -2.33
C LEU A 19 -11.90 -6.09 -3.46
N LEU A 20 -11.14 -5.33 -4.23
CA LEU A 20 -11.65 -4.62 -5.40
C LEU A 20 -12.15 -5.61 -6.47
N ALA A 21 -11.46 -6.74 -6.62
CA ALA A 21 -11.79 -7.78 -7.59
C ALA A 21 -13.11 -8.50 -7.31
N GLU A 22 -13.58 -8.53 -6.05
CA GLU A 22 -14.90 -9.06 -5.70
C GLU A 22 -16.02 -8.32 -6.45
N LYS A 23 -15.84 -7.02 -6.72
CA LYS A 23 -16.82 -6.20 -7.47
C LYS A 23 -17.01 -6.67 -8.92
N VAL A 24 -16.08 -7.47 -9.44
CA VAL A 24 -16.10 -8.02 -10.80
C VAL A 24 -15.95 -9.56 -10.84
N ASN A 25 -16.08 -10.23 -9.69
CA ASN A 25 -15.94 -11.69 -9.55
C ASN A 25 -14.58 -12.24 -10.05
N LYS A 26 -13.49 -11.53 -9.78
CA LYS A 26 -12.11 -11.93 -10.15
C LYS A 26 -11.18 -12.12 -8.96
N GLU A 27 -11.72 -12.16 -7.75
CA GLU A 27 -10.98 -12.23 -6.49
C GLU A 27 -10.03 -13.43 -6.44
N ASN A 28 -10.48 -14.62 -6.85
CA ASN A 28 -9.65 -15.82 -6.87
C ASN A 28 -8.46 -15.69 -7.82
N GLN A 29 -8.69 -15.18 -9.03
CA GLN A 29 -7.63 -14.98 -10.03
C GLN A 29 -6.57 -13.99 -9.53
N ILE A 30 -7.00 -12.89 -8.92
CA ILE A 30 -6.10 -11.86 -8.40
C ILE A 30 -5.35 -12.34 -7.16
N TRP A 31 -5.98 -13.14 -6.29
CA TRP A 31 -5.30 -13.80 -5.18
C TRP A 31 -4.20 -14.74 -5.63
N GLU A 32 -4.45 -15.55 -6.67
CA GLU A 32 -3.43 -16.46 -7.20
C GLU A 32 -2.19 -15.71 -7.72
N ILE A 33 -2.37 -14.61 -8.44
CA ILE A 33 -1.26 -13.79 -8.93
C ILE A 33 -0.54 -13.12 -7.75
N THR A 34 -1.29 -12.59 -6.79
CA THR A 34 -0.74 -11.95 -5.57
C THR A 34 0.17 -12.92 -4.82
N LYS A 35 -0.29 -14.15 -4.60
CA LYS A 35 0.47 -15.20 -3.93
C LYS A 35 1.73 -15.59 -4.70
N LYS A 36 1.65 -15.76 -6.02
CA LYS A 36 2.82 -16.05 -6.85
C LYS A 36 3.87 -14.94 -6.78
N GLY A 37 3.45 -13.68 -6.74
CA GLY A 37 4.35 -12.53 -6.59
C GLY A 37 5.05 -12.50 -5.23
N ILE A 38 4.32 -12.76 -4.14
CA ILE A 38 4.88 -12.84 -2.78
C ILE A 38 5.86 -14.02 -2.66
N GLU A 39 5.54 -15.16 -3.28
CA GLU A 39 6.39 -16.35 -3.31
C GLU A 39 7.61 -16.22 -4.24
N GLY A 40 7.75 -15.11 -4.97
CA GLY A 40 8.83 -14.89 -5.95
C GLY A 40 8.76 -15.81 -7.17
N LYS A 41 7.59 -16.39 -7.46
CA LYS A 41 7.37 -17.27 -8.62
C LYS A 41 7.15 -16.51 -9.92
N ILE A 42 6.76 -15.25 -9.83
CA ILE A 42 6.64 -14.30 -10.94
C ILE A 42 7.35 -13.01 -10.56
N ASP A 43 7.72 -12.21 -11.57
CA ASP A 43 8.19 -10.86 -11.32
C ASP A 43 7.10 -10.04 -10.63
N TRP A 44 7.47 -9.32 -9.57
CA TRP A 44 6.51 -8.62 -8.72
C TRP A 44 5.83 -7.46 -9.46
N VAL A 45 6.58 -6.71 -10.27
CA VAL A 45 6.08 -5.54 -10.99
C VAL A 45 5.14 -5.99 -12.11
N GLU A 46 5.53 -7.03 -12.85
CA GLU A 46 4.67 -7.60 -13.89
C GLU A 46 3.40 -8.22 -13.28
N GLY A 47 3.52 -8.93 -12.14
CA GLY A 47 2.36 -9.44 -11.41
C GLY A 47 1.45 -8.35 -10.84
N LEU A 48 1.98 -7.18 -10.47
CA LEU A 48 1.18 -6.01 -10.09
C LEU A 48 0.39 -5.47 -11.28
N LYS A 49 1.06 -5.23 -12.41
CA LYS A 49 0.42 -4.73 -13.65
C LYS A 49 -0.65 -5.70 -14.15
N GLU A 50 -0.38 -7.00 -14.13
CA GLU A 50 -1.36 -8.02 -14.52
C GLU A 50 -2.63 -7.93 -13.68
N ARG A 51 -2.50 -7.84 -12.35
CA ARG A 51 -3.66 -7.70 -11.45
C ARG A 51 -4.44 -6.42 -11.69
N VAL A 52 -3.76 -5.29 -11.91
CA VAL A 52 -4.42 -4.02 -12.24
C VAL A 52 -5.14 -4.10 -13.58
N HIS A 53 -4.51 -4.68 -14.60
CA HIS A 53 -5.10 -4.85 -15.92
C HIS A 53 -6.37 -5.72 -15.90
N LEU A 54 -6.41 -6.76 -15.06
CA LEU A 54 -7.62 -7.57 -14.85
C LEU A 54 -8.80 -6.77 -14.29
N LEU A 55 -8.54 -5.62 -13.66
CA LEU A 55 -9.51 -4.71 -13.07
C LEU A 55 -9.79 -3.47 -13.94
N ASN A 56 -9.22 -3.39 -15.15
CA ASN A 56 -9.46 -2.27 -16.04
C ASN A 56 -10.96 -2.05 -16.30
N GLY A 57 -11.37 -0.79 -16.29
CA GLY A 57 -12.74 -0.37 -16.51
C GLY A 57 -13.59 -0.19 -15.25
N ILE A 58 -13.10 -0.57 -14.05
CA ILE A 58 -13.81 -0.30 -12.79
C ILE A 58 -13.90 1.22 -12.57
N ASP A 59 -15.09 1.70 -12.23
CA ASP A 59 -15.33 3.11 -11.98
C ASP A 59 -14.55 3.61 -10.75
N TYR A 60 -14.00 4.82 -10.86
CA TYR A 60 -13.21 5.48 -9.81
C TYR A 60 -13.93 5.49 -8.46
N ASN A 61 -15.24 5.76 -8.45
CA ASN A 61 -16.03 5.79 -7.22
C ASN A 61 -16.08 4.42 -6.53
N THR A 62 -16.12 3.32 -7.30
CA THR A 62 -16.06 1.96 -6.76
C THR A 62 -14.69 1.69 -6.14
N CYS A 63 -13.60 2.13 -6.79
CA CYS A 63 -12.26 2.06 -6.21
C CYS A 63 -12.18 2.84 -4.89
N VAL A 64 -12.73 4.05 -4.82
CA VAL A 64 -12.78 4.87 -3.59
C VAL A 64 -13.61 4.21 -2.50
N GLU A 65 -14.78 3.63 -2.84
CA GLU A 65 -15.64 2.93 -1.89
C GLU A 65 -14.91 1.77 -1.21
N VAL A 66 -14.27 0.90 -2.01
CA VAL A 66 -13.47 -0.23 -1.49
C VAL A 66 -12.26 0.28 -0.70
N ALA A 67 -11.61 1.34 -1.19
CA ALA A 67 -10.47 1.93 -0.51
C ALA A 67 -10.85 2.47 0.87
N ASN A 68 -12.08 2.98 1.04
CA ASN A 68 -12.63 3.48 2.31
C ASN A 68 -13.17 2.35 3.22
N SER A 69 -13.45 1.16 2.69
CA SER A 69 -13.95 0.04 3.48
C SER A 69 -12.86 -0.80 4.16
N LEU A 70 -11.59 -0.60 3.77
CA LEU A 70 -10.48 -1.40 4.34
C LEU A 70 -10.41 -1.28 5.87
N PRO A 71 -10.41 -2.39 6.63
CA PRO A 71 -10.30 -2.35 8.08
C PRO A 71 -8.86 -2.02 8.50
N ILE A 72 -8.70 -1.07 9.42
CA ILE A 72 -7.40 -0.83 10.05
C ILE A 72 -7.07 -2.00 10.97
N MET A 73 -5.82 -2.45 10.94
CA MET A 73 -5.34 -3.56 11.74
C MET A 73 -5.57 -3.29 13.24
N THR A 74 -6.04 -4.31 13.95
CA THR A 74 -6.26 -4.22 15.40
C THR A 74 -4.96 -3.84 16.10
N GLY A 75 -4.98 -2.77 16.90
CA GLY A 75 -3.79 -2.27 17.59
C GLY A 75 -2.94 -1.26 16.80
N ALA A 76 -3.17 -1.07 15.50
CA ALA A 76 -2.34 -0.17 14.68
C ALA A 76 -2.49 1.31 15.09
N LYS A 77 -3.71 1.73 15.48
CA LYS A 77 -3.97 3.10 15.97
C LYS A 77 -3.22 3.35 17.28
N GLU A 78 -3.31 2.41 18.21
CA GLU A 78 -2.67 2.46 19.52
C GLU A 78 -1.14 2.45 19.38
N ALA A 79 -0.60 1.57 18.54
CA ALA A 79 0.82 1.48 18.28
C ALA A 79 1.38 2.77 17.66
N CYS A 80 0.73 3.31 16.63
CA CYS A 80 1.15 4.56 16.00
C CYS A 80 1.07 5.73 16.99
N LEU A 81 -0.01 5.82 17.77
CA LEU A 81 -0.16 6.86 18.78
C LEU A 81 0.94 6.78 19.86
N ALA A 82 1.28 5.58 20.34
CA ALA A 82 2.35 5.39 21.32
C ALA A 82 3.70 5.84 20.76
N LEU A 83 4.01 5.51 19.50
CA LEU A 83 5.24 5.95 18.82
C LEU A 83 5.28 7.47 18.64
N LYS A 84 4.18 8.10 18.22
CA LYS A 84 4.10 9.57 18.12
C LYS A 84 4.28 10.24 19.48
N ASN A 85 3.67 9.70 20.54
CA ASN A 85 3.83 10.22 21.91
C ASN A 85 5.27 10.07 22.44
N ALA A 86 6.00 9.05 21.98
CA ALA A 86 7.42 8.89 22.26
C ALA A 86 8.33 9.79 21.39
N GLY A 87 7.76 10.63 20.52
CA GLY A 87 8.49 11.56 19.65
C GLY A 87 9.07 10.91 18.39
N TRP A 88 8.60 9.73 18.00
CA TRP A 88 9.08 9.07 16.79
C TRP A 88 8.43 9.65 15.53
N LYS A 89 9.19 9.67 14.43
CA LYS A 89 8.61 9.78 13.10
C LYS A 89 8.08 8.42 12.67
N ILE A 90 6.99 8.42 11.91
CA ILE A 90 6.38 7.21 11.35
C ILE A 90 6.29 7.37 9.84
N MET A 91 6.86 6.40 9.13
CA MET A 91 6.73 6.27 7.68
C MET A 91 6.05 4.94 7.34
N ALA A 92 5.32 4.91 6.23
CA ALA A 92 4.91 3.65 5.61
C ALA A 92 5.48 3.53 4.19
N VAL A 93 5.76 2.29 3.77
CA VAL A 93 6.15 1.97 2.38
C VAL A 93 5.26 0.84 1.91
N SER A 94 4.41 1.13 0.93
CA SER A 94 3.37 0.22 0.45
C SER A 94 3.60 -0.16 -1.00
N GLY A 95 3.38 -1.44 -1.33
CA GLY A 95 3.19 -1.88 -2.72
C GLY A 95 1.78 -1.60 -3.26
N GLY A 96 0.86 -1.20 -2.38
CA GLY A 96 -0.49 -0.74 -2.72
C GLY A 96 -0.50 0.72 -3.17
N PHE A 97 -1.64 1.40 -3.04
CA PHE A 97 -1.93 2.61 -3.82
C PHE A 97 -2.21 3.85 -2.99
N THR A 98 -1.92 5.03 -3.55
CA THR A 98 -2.21 6.33 -2.90
C THR A 98 -3.66 6.46 -2.42
N ILE A 99 -4.63 5.91 -3.16
CA ILE A 99 -6.05 5.94 -2.80
C ILE A 99 -6.35 5.29 -1.43
N ILE A 100 -5.56 4.29 -1.01
CA ILE A 100 -5.71 3.63 0.30
C ILE A 100 -4.78 4.23 1.36
N THR A 101 -3.59 4.69 0.96
CA THR A 101 -2.58 5.20 1.90
C THR A 101 -2.84 6.63 2.34
N ASP A 102 -3.52 7.46 1.55
CA ASP A 102 -3.91 8.82 1.93
C ASP A 102 -4.86 8.84 3.13
N ARG A 103 -5.80 7.90 3.18
CA ARG A 103 -6.70 7.71 4.31
C ARG A 103 -5.93 7.25 5.54
N LEU A 104 -5.08 6.23 5.37
CA LEU A 104 -4.26 5.66 6.44
C LEU A 104 -3.32 6.69 7.06
N LYS A 105 -2.69 7.52 6.23
CA LYS A 105 -1.78 8.59 6.66
C LYS A 105 -2.48 9.54 7.63
N LYS A 106 -3.73 9.92 7.33
CA LYS A 106 -4.53 10.80 8.19
C LYS A 106 -4.97 10.10 9.47
N GLU A 107 -5.49 8.88 9.37
CA GLU A 107 -6.03 8.15 10.52
C GLU A 107 -4.96 7.67 11.52
N LEU A 108 -3.74 7.40 11.06
CA LEU A 108 -2.63 6.92 11.89
C LEU A 108 -1.57 7.99 12.16
N CYS A 109 -1.80 9.24 11.73
CA CYS A 109 -0.86 10.35 11.88
C CYS A 109 0.55 10.04 11.34
N LEU A 110 0.63 9.39 10.18
CA LEU A 110 1.90 9.04 9.55
C LEU A 110 2.56 10.31 8.98
N ASP A 111 3.86 10.46 9.18
CA ASP A 111 4.61 11.62 8.68
C ASP A 111 4.84 11.51 7.16
N PHE A 112 5.03 10.29 6.65
CA PHE A 112 5.26 10.06 5.23
C PHE A 112 4.76 8.68 4.77
N VAL A 113 4.35 8.57 3.50
CA VAL A 113 4.03 7.28 2.86
C VAL A 113 4.58 7.25 1.44
N PHE A 114 5.25 6.17 1.07
CA PHE A 114 5.50 5.79 -0.33
C PHE A 114 4.47 4.77 -0.77
N SER A 115 3.88 4.95 -1.95
CA SER A 115 2.94 4.02 -2.58
C SER A 115 2.96 4.12 -4.10
N ASN A 116 2.38 3.12 -4.75
CA ASN A 116 2.06 3.15 -6.18
C ASN A 116 0.82 4.01 -6.44
N GLU A 117 0.52 4.31 -7.70
CA GLU A 117 -0.62 5.13 -8.08
C GLU A 117 -1.46 4.42 -9.14
N LEU A 118 -2.77 4.29 -8.91
CA LEU A 118 -3.69 3.84 -9.94
C LEU A 118 -3.95 5.00 -10.91
N VAL A 119 -3.87 4.69 -12.20
CA VAL A 119 -4.16 5.63 -13.29
C VAL A 119 -5.60 5.44 -13.73
N PHE A 120 -6.33 6.55 -13.82
CA PHE A 120 -7.71 6.56 -14.27
C PHE A 120 -7.84 7.36 -15.56
N LYS A 121 -8.59 6.81 -16.52
CA LYS A 121 -8.95 7.45 -17.77
C LYS A 121 -10.47 7.47 -17.91
N ASP A 122 -11.03 8.64 -18.19
CA ASP A 122 -12.49 8.85 -18.29
C ASP A 122 -13.26 8.31 -17.06
N GLY A 123 -12.67 8.47 -15.87
CA GLY A 123 -13.25 8.02 -14.60
C GLY A 123 -13.14 6.52 -14.34
N LYS A 124 -12.38 5.77 -15.14
CA LYS A 124 -12.24 4.31 -15.03
C LYS A 124 -10.79 3.89 -14.85
N LEU A 125 -10.56 2.84 -14.08
CA LEU A 125 -9.24 2.26 -13.87
C LEU A 125 -8.64 1.82 -15.22
N ASP A 126 -7.41 2.24 -15.50
CA ASP A 126 -6.74 2.04 -16.79
C ASP A 126 -5.35 1.43 -16.64
N ASP A 127 -4.55 1.89 -15.67
CA ASP A 127 -3.16 1.46 -15.50
C ASP A 127 -2.65 1.72 -14.06
N VAL A 128 -1.36 1.50 -13.82
CA VAL A 128 -0.65 1.78 -12.56
C VAL A 128 0.74 2.40 -12.82
N ILE A 129 1.06 3.45 -12.06
CA ILE A 129 2.42 3.98 -11.95
C ILE A 129 3.11 3.29 -10.77
N VAL A 130 4.23 2.63 -11.06
CA VAL A 130 4.99 1.86 -10.06
C VAL A 130 6.13 2.72 -9.52
N ASN A 131 6.00 3.15 -8.28
CA ASN A 131 6.98 3.91 -7.50
C ASN A 131 7.67 3.04 -6.43
N VAL A 132 7.02 1.95 -6.02
CA VAL A 132 7.48 0.99 -5.01
C VAL A 132 7.40 -0.42 -5.60
N ASP A 133 8.55 -1.06 -5.73
CA ASP A 133 8.68 -2.44 -6.17
C ASP A 133 8.81 -3.40 -4.95
N ALA A 134 9.23 -4.65 -5.19
CA ALA A 134 9.43 -5.64 -4.14
C ALA A 134 10.52 -5.22 -3.12
N ASP A 135 11.51 -4.40 -3.50
CA ASP A 135 12.52 -3.84 -2.62
C ASP A 135 12.06 -2.51 -2.03
N LYS A 136 11.14 -2.62 -1.06
CA LYS A 136 10.63 -1.46 -0.30
C LYS A 136 11.73 -0.68 0.44
N ALA A 137 12.87 -1.31 0.74
CA ALA A 137 13.96 -0.64 1.42
C ALA A 137 14.59 0.45 0.55
N LYS A 138 14.68 0.23 -0.77
CA LYS A 138 15.15 1.24 -1.72
C LYS A 138 14.34 2.53 -1.64
N ALA A 139 13.01 2.43 -1.63
CA ALA A 139 12.12 3.59 -1.49
C ALA A 139 12.29 4.25 -0.11
N ALA A 140 12.29 3.46 0.96
CA ALA A 140 12.48 3.96 2.33
C ALA A 140 13.77 4.79 2.48
N MET A 141 14.88 4.32 1.91
CA MET A 141 16.19 4.96 2.06
C MET A 141 16.26 6.37 1.47
N ILE A 142 15.44 6.68 0.45
CA ILE A 142 15.34 8.04 -0.10
C ILE A 142 14.94 9.03 1.01
N LYS A 143 13.89 8.69 1.76
CA LYS A 143 13.35 9.57 2.81
C LYS A 143 14.17 9.53 4.10
N VAL A 144 14.76 8.37 4.43
CA VAL A 144 15.69 8.26 5.56
C VAL A 144 16.87 9.21 5.39
N ASN A 145 17.47 9.23 4.19
CA ASN A 145 18.58 10.12 3.88
C ASN A 145 18.16 11.59 3.91
N GLU A 146 16.98 11.93 3.36
CA GLU A 146 16.44 13.29 3.39
C GLU A 146 16.20 13.78 4.83
N TRP A 147 15.72 12.91 5.72
CA TRP A 147 15.47 13.25 7.13
C TRP A 147 16.72 13.26 8.01
N ASN A 148 17.90 12.95 7.46
CA ASN A 148 19.15 12.81 8.22
C ASN A 148 19.04 11.86 9.41
N GLU A 149 18.13 10.88 9.36
CA GLU A 149 18.02 9.87 10.41
C GLU A 149 19.17 8.88 10.22
N LYS A 150 20.17 8.92 11.09
CA LYS A 150 21.28 7.96 11.06
C LYS A 150 20.78 6.59 11.53
N LYS A 151 21.17 5.53 10.83
CA LYS A 151 20.96 4.15 11.28
C LYS A 151 21.86 3.92 12.50
N GLU A 152 21.30 4.00 13.70
CA GLU A 152 21.99 3.50 14.89
C GLU A 152 21.98 1.97 14.78
N ILE A 153 23.15 1.39 14.50
CA ILE A 153 23.36 -0.05 14.61
C ILE A 153 23.53 -0.31 16.11
N LEU A 154 22.50 -0.88 16.74
CA LEU A 154 22.60 -1.49 18.07
C LEU A 154 23.29 -2.86 17.97
#